data_AF-E9F9E9-F1
#
_entry.id   AF-E9F9E9-F1
#
_cell.length_a   1.000
_cell.length_b   1.000
_cell.length_c   1.000
_cell.angle_alpha   90.00
_cell.angle_beta   90.00
_cell.angle_gamma   90.00
#
_symmetry.space_group_name_H-M   'P 1'
#
loop_
_entity.id
_entity.type
_entity.pdbx_description
1 polymer ?
#
loop_
_entity_poly.entity_id
_entity_poly.type
_entity_poly.pdbx_seq_one_letter_code
_entity_poly.pdbx_strand_id
1 'polypeptide(L)'
;MDEPYTVSDAIPACLKGRPSEFLSSRPHLQRLMAAAMVFRARQGAAAAQTLLLRRAPSDSYPLRWEVPGGSTSDRKDGSVLDGVRRELREETGLGARRMLYTVGMLEEAPPMPTPTDLGAEEEEARNDEGDDARTVSFWEFDQRHGMVRWGKVTVVVDVDEDLGDGSVVRLDEREHDRWAWATRAEVEAGRWADGEEIRFVTEGSWRSILEGFRLYAEKADKEREMDGPRLMAKFGGKANKGL
;
A
#
# COMPACT_ATOMS: atom_id res chain seq x y z
N MET A 1 10.86 -21.52 7.66
CA MET A 1 11.75 -20.36 7.91
C MET A 1 11.28 -19.35 6.90
N ASP A 2 10.67 -18.25 7.34
CA ASP A 2 10.11 -17.26 6.41
C ASP A 2 11.23 -16.72 5.51
N GLU A 3 10.93 -16.56 4.23
CA GLU A 3 11.91 -16.06 3.26
C GLU A 3 12.38 -14.65 3.66
N PRO A 4 13.69 -14.39 3.59
CA PRO A 4 14.24 -13.09 3.98
C PRO A 4 13.88 -12.02 2.95
N TYR A 5 13.36 -10.89 3.40
CA TYR A 5 13.19 -9.69 2.57
C TYR A 5 14.36 -8.72 2.72
N THR A 6 14.56 -7.87 1.72
CA THR A 6 15.50 -6.76 1.79
C THR A 6 14.80 -5.43 2.03
N VAL A 7 15.53 -4.41 2.49
CA VAL A 7 14.96 -3.10 2.82
C VAL A 7 15.72 -2.00 2.08
N SER A 8 15.00 -1.13 1.39
CA SER A 8 15.55 0.05 0.73
C SER A 8 16.01 1.11 1.75
N ASP A 9 17.00 1.92 1.38
CA ASP A 9 17.46 3.06 2.20
C ASP A 9 16.39 4.16 2.37
N ALA A 10 15.37 4.16 1.49
CA ALA A 10 14.23 5.06 1.60
C ALA A 10 13.24 4.67 2.72
N ILE A 11 13.41 3.51 3.36
CA ILE A 11 12.57 3.08 4.48
C ILE A 11 13.10 3.69 5.78
N PRO A 12 12.26 4.44 6.53
CA PRO A 12 12.63 5.02 7.81
C PRO A 12 13.10 3.99 8.83
N ALA A 13 14.10 4.36 9.64
CA ALA A 13 14.68 3.45 10.63
C ALA A 13 13.68 3.03 11.71
N CYS A 14 12.70 3.90 12.02
CA CYS A 14 11.65 3.63 13.01
C CYS A 14 10.79 2.41 12.65
N LEU A 15 10.71 2.01 11.38
CA LEU A 15 9.94 0.83 10.94
C LEU A 15 10.68 -0.50 11.13
N LYS A 16 12.00 -0.44 11.36
CA LYS A 16 12.82 -1.63 11.62
C LYS A 16 12.80 -2.05 13.10
N GLY A 17 12.25 -1.21 13.96
CA GLY A 17 12.03 -1.49 15.39
C GLY A 17 10.68 -2.12 15.66
N ARG A 18 10.45 -2.52 16.92
CA ARG A 18 9.22 -3.20 17.35
C ARG A 18 7.99 -2.28 17.27
N PRO A 19 6.78 -2.83 17.07
CA PRO A 19 5.54 -2.05 17.17
C PRO A 19 5.42 -1.21 18.45
N SER A 20 5.82 -1.76 19.60
CA SER A 20 5.79 -1.02 20.88
C SER A 20 6.79 0.14 20.94
N GLU A 21 7.97 0.00 20.33
CA GLU A 21 8.97 1.07 20.23
C GLU A 21 8.47 2.19 19.32
N PHE A 22 7.86 1.81 18.18
CA PHE A 22 7.22 2.76 17.27
C PHE A 22 6.15 3.59 17.98
N LEU A 23 5.22 2.93 18.68
CA LEU A 23 4.15 3.59 19.45
C LEU A 23 4.70 4.44 20.61
N SER A 24 5.74 3.97 21.31
CA SER A 24 6.36 4.73 22.40
C SER A 24 6.96 6.06 21.93
N SER A 25 7.44 6.11 20.69
CA SER A 25 7.92 7.36 20.07
C SER A 25 6.81 8.27 19.52
N ARG A 26 5.55 7.80 19.49
CA ARG A 26 4.37 8.50 18.99
C ARG A 26 3.20 8.37 19.98
N PRO A 27 3.29 9.01 21.16
CA PRO A 27 2.36 8.79 22.27
C PRO A 27 0.91 9.24 21.99
N HIS A 28 0.68 10.00 20.91
CA HIS A 28 -0.67 10.35 20.46
C HIS A 28 -1.39 9.18 19.75
N LEU A 29 -0.68 8.13 19.37
CA LEU A 29 -1.22 6.91 18.78
C LEU A 29 -1.34 5.83 19.86
N GLN A 30 -2.50 5.19 19.95
CA GLN A 30 -2.72 4.08 20.88
C GLN A 30 -2.56 2.70 20.22
N ARG A 31 -2.73 2.62 18.90
CA ARG A 31 -2.69 1.36 18.14
C ARG A 31 -2.01 1.56 16.79
N LEU A 32 -1.43 0.49 16.24
CA LEU A 32 -0.64 0.52 15.01
C LEU A 32 -1.08 -0.57 14.03
N MET A 33 -1.34 -0.18 12.79
CA MET A 33 -1.52 -1.06 11.64
C MET A 33 -0.35 -0.95 10.67
N ALA A 34 -0.06 -2.06 10.00
CA ALA A 34 0.90 -2.15 8.91
C ALA A 34 0.19 -2.65 7.66
N ALA A 35 0.46 -2.01 6.52
CA ALA A 35 -0.15 -2.36 5.24
C ALA A 35 0.87 -2.46 4.12
N ALA A 36 0.62 -3.36 3.18
CA ALA A 36 1.44 -3.59 2.01
C ALA A 36 0.71 -3.14 0.75
N MET A 37 1.36 -2.28 -0.04
CA MET A 37 0.87 -1.90 -1.36
C MET A 37 1.78 -2.52 -2.42
N VAL A 38 1.19 -3.31 -3.31
CA VAL A 38 1.95 -4.02 -4.35
C VAL A 38 1.53 -3.46 -5.70
N PHE A 39 2.51 -2.96 -6.45
CA PHE A 39 2.31 -2.52 -7.82
C PHE A 39 2.78 -3.55 -8.82
N ARG A 40 2.09 -3.61 -9.96
CA ARG A 40 2.60 -4.25 -11.17
C ARG A 40 2.51 -3.32 -12.36
N ALA A 41 3.48 -3.43 -13.25
CA ALA A 41 3.43 -2.83 -14.57
C ALA A 41 3.55 -3.96 -15.61
N ARG A 42 2.44 -4.31 -16.25
CA ARG A 42 2.47 -5.31 -17.32
C ARG A 42 3.21 -4.74 -18.52
N GLN A 43 4.11 -5.51 -19.11
CA GLN A 43 4.75 -5.10 -20.36
C GLN A 43 3.69 -4.82 -21.44
N GLY A 44 3.77 -3.64 -22.05
CA GLY A 44 2.81 -3.19 -23.06
C GLY A 44 1.48 -2.64 -22.50
N ALA A 45 1.23 -2.69 -21.18
CA ALA A 45 0.09 -1.99 -20.60
C ALA A 45 0.39 -0.50 -20.41
N ALA A 46 -0.62 0.33 -20.67
CA ALA A 46 -0.49 1.78 -20.59
C ALA A 46 -0.40 2.33 -19.16
N ALA A 47 -0.88 1.59 -18.16
CA ALA A 47 -0.98 2.05 -16.78
C ALA A 47 -0.54 0.97 -15.78
N ALA A 48 0.09 1.41 -14.69
CA ALA A 48 0.36 0.57 -13.52
C ALA A 48 -0.95 0.15 -12.84
N GLN A 49 -0.91 -0.96 -12.13
CA GLN A 49 -2.01 -1.45 -11.30
C GLN A 49 -1.53 -1.74 -9.89
N THR A 50 -2.40 -1.57 -8.89
CA THR A 50 -2.18 -2.00 -7.51
C THR A 50 -3.13 -3.11 -7.12
N LEU A 51 -2.68 -4.02 -6.25
CA LEU A 51 -3.54 -5.06 -5.68
C LEU A 51 -4.50 -4.43 -4.68
N LEU A 52 -5.80 -4.73 -4.83
CA LEU A 52 -6.83 -4.46 -3.84
C LEU A 52 -7.53 -5.77 -3.45
N LEU A 53 -7.92 -5.86 -2.18
CA LEU A 53 -8.71 -6.93 -1.60
C LEU A 53 -10.10 -6.40 -1.22
N ARG A 54 -11.14 -7.21 -1.39
CA ARG A 54 -12.49 -6.90 -0.93
C ARG A 54 -12.78 -7.71 0.33
N ARG A 55 -13.17 -7.00 1.38
CA ARG A 55 -13.54 -7.57 2.67
C ARG A 55 -14.75 -8.47 2.54
N ALA A 56 -14.71 -9.62 3.22
CA ALA A 56 -15.76 -10.62 3.19
C ALA A 56 -17.09 -10.04 3.72
N PRO A 57 -18.25 -10.55 3.28
CA PRO A 57 -19.55 -10.06 3.75
C PRO A 57 -19.75 -10.18 5.26
N SER A 58 -19.04 -11.10 5.91
CA SER A 58 -19.11 -11.37 7.35
C SER A 58 -18.14 -10.55 8.19
N ASP A 59 -17.24 -9.79 7.56
CA ASP A 59 -16.23 -8.99 8.25
C ASP A 59 -16.74 -7.56 8.51
N SER A 60 -16.00 -6.78 9.31
CA SER A 60 -16.21 -5.33 9.42
C SER A 60 -16.05 -4.68 8.05
N TYR A 61 -16.69 -3.52 7.83
CA TYR A 61 -16.68 -2.85 6.52
C TYR A 61 -16.99 -3.79 5.34
N PRO A 62 -18.11 -4.52 5.38
CA PRO A 62 -18.36 -5.61 4.45
C PRO A 62 -18.40 -5.12 3.00
N LEU A 63 -17.81 -5.91 2.11
CA LEU A 63 -17.74 -5.63 0.67
C LEU A 63 -16.98 -4.33 0.31
N ARG A 64 -16.20 -3.78 1.24
CA ARG A 64 -15.31 -2.62 0.99
C ARG A 64 -13.93 -3.10 0.54
N TRP A 65 -13.26 -2.25 -0.25
CA TRP A 65 -11.96 -2.51 -0.86
C TRP A 65 -10.83 -1.79 -0.14
N GLU A 66 -9.69 -2.45 -0.04
CA GLU A 66 -8.48 -1.94 0.60
C GLU A 66 -7.21 -2.60 0.04
N VAL A 67 -6.05 -2.12 0.50
CA VAL A 67 -4.77 -2.84 0.34
C VAL A 67 -4.59 -3.82 1.50
N PRO A 68 -3.82 -4.91 1.32
CA PRO A 68 -3.54 -5.85 2.40
C PRO A 68 -2.96 -5.17 3.64
N GLY A 69 -3.42 -5.55 4.83
CA GLY A 69 -2.92 -4.94 6.06
C GLY A 69 -3.80 -5.12 7.28
N GLY A 70 -3.16 -5.07 8.44
CA GLY A 70 -3.81 -5.33 9.71
C GLY A 70 -3.00 -4.86 10.91
N SER A 71 -3.48 -5.25 12.10
CA SER A 71 -2.93 -4.79 13.38
C SER A 71 -1.59 -5.45 13.70
N THR A 72 -0.65 -4.62 14.18
CA THR A 72 0.68 -5.06 14.59
C THR A 72 0.78 -5.34 16.08
N SER A 73 1.68 -6.23 16.49
CA SER A 73 1.99 -6.47 17.90
C SER A 73 3.37 -7.11 18.08
N ASP A 74 4.08 -6.78 19.16
CA ASP A 74 5.38 -7.40 19.51
C ASP A 74 5.33 -8.92 19.67
N ARG A 75 4.13 -9.49 19.85
CA ARG A 75 3.94 -10.95 19.94
C ARG A 75 4.04 -11.62 18.56
N LYS A 76 3.57 -10.95 17.51
CA LYS A 76 3.52 -11.46 16.14
C LYS A 76 4.69 -10.93 15.30
N ASP A 77 5.13 -9.71 15.58
CA ASP A 77 5.96 -8.92 14.68
C ASP A 77 7.23 -8.46 15.41
N GLY A 78 8.40 -8.90 14.90
CA GLY A 78 9.71 -8.46 15.40
C GLY A 78 10.01 -6.99 15.08
N SER A 79 9.37 -6.47 14.03
CA SER A 79 9.42 -5.09 13.58
C SER A 79 8.11 -4.66 12.92
N VAL A 80 7.89 -3.36 12.70
CA VAL A 80 6.72 -2.89 11.93
C VAL A 80 6.72 -3.46 10.50
N LEU A 81 7.91 -3.61 9.89
CA LEU A 81 8.06 -4.25 8.56
C LEU A 81 7.74 -5.75 8.58
N ASP A 82 7.98 -6.45 9.68
CA ASP A 82 7.52 -7.84 9.83
C ASP A 82 5.99 -7.92 9.83
N GLY A 83 5.32 -6.90 10.40
CA GLY A 83 3.87 -6.73 10.29
C GLY A 83 3.42 -6.57 8.84
N VAL A 84 4.07 -5.68 8.06
CA VAL A 84 3.79 -5.52 6.62
C VAL A 84 3.92 -6.85 5.87
N ARG A 85 5.01 -7.58 6.08
CA ARG A 85 5.23 -8.89 5.46
C ARG A 85 4.17 -9.90 5.87
N ARG A 86 3.86 -9.98 7.16
CA ARG A 86 2.92 -10.96 7.71
C ARG A 86 1.53 -10.76 7.09
N GLU A 87 0.99 -9.54 7.14
CA GLU A 87 -0.35 -9.26 6.60
C GLU A 87 -0.40 -9.52 5.09
N LEU A 88 0.63 -9.09 4.34
CA LEU A 88 0.72 -9.42 2.91
C LEU A 88 0.64 -10.93 2.67
N ARG A 89 1.39 -11.72 3.45
CA ARG A 89 1.45 -13.17 3.29
C ARG A 89 0.16 -13.85 3.72
N GLU A 90 -0.41 -13.46 4.87
CA GLU A 90 -1.63 -14.05 5.42
C GLU A 90 -2.83 -13.78 4.51
N GLU A 91 -2.96 -12.57 3.98
CA GLU A 91 -4.15 -12.15 3.21
C GLU A 91 -4.05 -12.42 1.70
N THR A 92 -2.83 -12.62 1.16
CA THR A 92 -2.63 -12.76 -0.30
C THR A 92 -1.80 -13.96 -0.72
N GLY A 93 -1.10 -14.60 0.22
CA GLY A 93 -0.14 -15.66 -0.07
C GLY A 93 1.20 -15.18 -0.66
N LEU A 94 1.35 -13.89 -1.00
CA LEU A 94 2.55 -13.34 -1.64
C LEU A 94 3.74 -13.25 -0.68
N GLY A 95 4.94 -13.54 -1.21
CA GLY A 95 6.22 -13.36 -0.52
C GLY A 95 6.74 -11.93 -0.67
N ALA A 96 7.05 -11.27 0.45
CA ALA A 96 7.71 -9.96 0.39
C ALA A 96 9.19 -10.14 0.03
N ARG A 97 9.63 -9.58 -1.09
CA ARG A 97 11.03 -9.60 -1.55
C ARG A 97 11.81 -8.37 -1.09
N ARG A 98 11.21 -7.19 -1.24
CA ARG A 98 11.86 -5.92 -0.87
C ARG A 98 10.87 -4.85 -0.43
N MET A 99 11.13 -4.24 0.72
CA MET A 99 10.42 -3.06 1.21
C MET A 99 11.01 -1.80 0.55
N LEU A 100 10.20 -1.05 -0.20
CA LEU A 100 10.69 0.02 -1.07
C LEU A 100 10.65 1.41 -0.44
N TYR A 101 9.47 1.87 0.00
CA TYR A 101 9.25 3.19 0.60
C TYR A 101 7.87 3.28 1.24
N THR A 102 7.67 4.27 2.11
CA THR A 102 6.40 4.53 2.80
C THR A 102 5.46 5.43 1.99
N VAL A 103 4.17 5.24 2.22
CA VAL A 103 3.05 5.95 1.59
C VAL A 103 2.18 6.55 2.69
N GLY A 104 1.97 7.86 2.64
CA GLY A 104 0.96 8.54 3.46
C GLY A 104 -0.34 8.68 2.69
N MET A 105 -1.07 9.75 2.96
CA MET A 105 -2.31 10.11 2.29
C MET A 105 -2.09 11.28 1.31
N LEU A 106 -2.79 11.28 0.19
CA LEU A 106 -2.82 12.44 -0.71
C LEU A 106 -3.50 13.63 -0.01
N GLU A 107 -2.78 14.76 0.14
CA GLU A 107 -3.30 15.95 0.83
C GLU A 107 -4.49 16.57 0.09
N GLU A 108 -4.30 16.80 -1.20
CA GLU A 108 -5.33 17.32 -2.11
C GLU A 108 -5.80 16.20 -3.04
N ALA A 109 -6.97 15.64 -2.75
CA ALA A 109 -7.62 14.64 -3.56
C ALA A 109 -8.89 15.20 -4.22
N PRO A 110 -9.34 14.63 -5.35
CA PRO A 110 -10.70 14.89 -5.82
C PRO A 110 -11.73 14.50 -4.73
N PRO A 111 -13.00 14.92 -4.87
CA PRO A 111 -14.05 14.40 -4.01
C PRO A 111 -14.11 12.87 -4.12
N MET A 112 -14.22 12.18 -2.98
CA MET A 112 -14.39 10.74 -2.96
C MET A 112 -15.63 10.34 -3.78
N PRO A 113 -15.53 9.35 -4.69
CA PRO A 113 -16.62 9.00 -5.60
C PRO A 113 -17.88 8.50 -4.87
N THR A 114 -17.69 7.72 -3.80
CA THR A 114 -18.78 7.17 -2.98
C THR A 114 -18.47 7.40 -1.51
N PRO A 115 -19.27 8.21 -0.79
CA PRO A 115 -19.09 8.41 0.65
C PRO A 115 -19.16 7.10 1.44
N THR A 116 -18.48 7.07 2.57
CA THR A 116 -18.52 5.94 3.51
C THR A 116 -19.75 6.04 4.42
N ASP A 117 -20.06 4.94 5.11
CA ASP A 117 -21.14 4.89 6.10
C ASP A 117 -20.63 5.25 7.51
N LEU A 118 -19.41 5.78 7.62
CA LEU A 118 -18.73 6.06 8.88
C LEU A 118 -19.13 7.39 9.50
N GLY A 119 -18.92 7.50 10.82
CA GLY A 119 -19.08 8.77 11.53
C GLY A 119 -18.02 9.80 11.09
N ALA A 120 -18.37 11.09 11.18
CA ALA A 120 -17.47 12.17 10.77
C ALA A 120 -16.11 12.17 11.50
N GLU A 121 -16.07 11.70 12.76
CA GLU A 121 -14.82 11.57 13.53
C GLU A 121 -13.95 10.40 13.04
N GLU A 122 -14.55 9.29 12.63
CA GLU A 122 -13.83 8.11 12.10
C GLU A 122 -13.27 8.40 10.69
N GLU A 123 -13.93 9.27 9.92
CA GLU A 123 -13.44 9.79 8.64
C GLU A 123 -12.38 10.90 8.77
N GLU A 124 -12.04 11.35 9.98
CA GLU A 124 -11.05 12.42 10.21
C GLU A 124 -9.59 11.90 10.08
N ALA A 125 -9.31 11.09 9.05
CA ALA A 125 -7.98 10.57 8.78
C ALA A 125 -7.01 11.69 8.35
N ARG A 126 -5.77 11.66 8.84
CA ARG A 126 -4.77 12.70 8.59
C ARG A 126 -3.36 12.12 8.43
N ASN A 127 -2.54 12.77 7.62
CA ASN A 127 -1.09 12.58 7.70
C ASN A 127 -0.58 13.14 9.03
N ASP A 128 0.21 12.36 9.76
CA ASP A 128 0.93 12.87 10.93
C ASP A 128 2.09 13.76 10.45
N GLU A 129 1.92 15.07 10.60
CA GLU A 129 2.88 16.06 10.12
C GLU A 129 4.28 15.85 10.71
N GLY A 130 5.30 15.87 9.85
CA GLY A 130 6.69 15.70 10.27
C GLY A 130 7.07 14.26 10.64
N ASP A 131 6.16 13.30 10.53
CA ASP A 131 6.46 11.89 10.76
C ASP A 131 7.22 11.26 9.58
N ASP A 132 8.40 10.73 9.85
CA ASP A 132 9.25 10.13 8.82
C ASP A 132 8.64 8.85 8.22
N ALA A 133 7.88 8.09 9.01
CA ALA A 133 7.12 6.92 8.58
C ALA A 133 5.92 7.25 7.69
N ARG A 134 5.55 8.53 7.53
CA ARG A 134 4.35 8.98 6.80
C ARG A 134 3.08 8.32 7.33
N THR A 135 2.99 8.22 8.66
CA THR A 135 1.86 7.60 9.34
C THR A 135 0.57 8.34 9.00
N VAL A 136 -0.46 7.59 8.63
CA VAL A 136 -1.83 8.11 8.53
C VAL A 136 -2.54 7.75 9.82
N SER A 137 -2.97 8.76 10.58
CA SER A 137 -3.75 8.54 11.81
C SER A 137 -5.24 8.73 11.57
N PHE A 138 -6.05 7.94 12.27
CA PHE A 138 -7.52 7.99 12.22
C PHE A 138 -8.10 7.50 13.54
N TRP A 139 -9.38 7.79 13.77
CA TRP A 139 -10.11 7.37 14.95
C TRP A 139 -10.96 6.13 14.65
N GLU A 140 -11.09 5.26 15.63
CA GLU A 140 -12.01 4.13 15.57
C GLU A 140 -12.65 3.94 16.95
N PHE A 141 -13.95 3.65 16.97
CA PHE A 141 -14.64 3.33 18.21
C PHE A 141 -14.37 1.88 18.64
N ASP A 142 -13.79 1.71 19.82
CA ASP A 142 -13.62 0.42 20.49
C ASP A 142 -14.59 0.30 21.68
N GLN A 143 -15.34 -0.80 21.76
CA GLN A 143 -16.35 -0.99 22.82
C GLN A 143 -15.77 -0.95 24.24
N ARG A 144 -14.49 -1.28 24.42
CA ARG A 144 -13.83 -1.37 25.74
C ARG A 144 -13.09 -0.08 26.10
N HIS A 145 -12.52 0.60 25.13
CA HIS A 145 -11.62 1.75 25.34
C HIS A 145 -12.22 3.07 24.86
N GLY A 146 -13.41 3.06 24.26
CA GLY A 146 -14.00 4.22 23.62
C GLY A 146 -13.28 4.58 22.32
N MET A 147 -13.19 5.87 22.03
CA MET A 147 -12.50 6.34 20.82
C MET A 147 -10.98 6.15 20.97
N VAL A 148 -10.36 5.40 20.06
CA VAL A 148 -8.93 5.13 20.02
C VAL A 148 -8.32 5.66 18.72
N ARG A 149 -7.15 6.27 18.81
CA ARG A 149 -6.40 6.76 17.66
C ARG A 149 -5.45 5.69 17.17
N TRP A 150 -5.67 5.27 15.94
CA TRP A 150 -4.80 4.36 15.22
C TRP A 150 -3.79 5.15 14.40
N GLY A 151 -2.60 4.59 14.23
CA GLY A 151 -1.69 4.93 13.13
C GLY A 151 -1.63 3.77 12.14
N LYS A 152 -1.66 4.06 10.85
CA LYS A 152 -1.42 3.10 9.78
C LYS A 152 -0.17 3.50 9.00
N VAL A 153 0.77 2.57 8.90
CA VAL A 153 1.94 2.70 8.04
C VAL A 153 1.71 1.84 6.80
N THR A 154 1.77 2.45 5.63
CA THR A 154 1.65 1.75 4.34
C THR A 154 3.00 1.73 3.66
N VAL A 155 3.46 0.56 3.21
CA VAL A 155 4.74 0.37 2.54
C VAL A 155 4.51 -0.20 1.15
N VAL A 156 5.19 0.35 0.15
CA VAL A 156 5.24 -0.28 -1.17
C VAL A 156 6.22 -1.45 -1.13
N VAL A 157 5.76 -2.63 -1.56
CA VAL A 157 6.49 -3.89 -1.48
C VAL A 157 6.69 -4.47 -2.88
N ASP A 158 7.94 -4.81 -3.19
CA ASP A 158 8.27 -5.73 -4.28
C ASP A 158 8.15 -7.17 -3.76
N VAL A 159 7.63 -8.07 -4.58
CA VAL A 159 7.28 -9.44 -4.19
C VAL A 159 8.13 -10.48 -4.94
N ASP A 160 8.16 -11.71 -4.44
CA ASP A 160 8.92 -12.80 -5.05
C ASP A 160 8.24 -13.37 -6.29
N GLU A 161 6.91 -13.28 -6.34
CA GLU A 161 6.10 -13.82 -7.43
C GLU A 161 6.13 -12.95 -8.70
N ASP A 162 6.07 -13.61 -9.86
CA ASP A 162 5.79 -12.93 -11.13
C ASP A 162 4.31 -12.56 -11.20
N LEU A 163 4.03 -11.26 -11.07
CA LEU A 163 2.69 -10.66 -11.03
C LEU A 163 1.99 -10.57 -12.40
N GLY A 164 2.36 -11.42 -13.36
CA GLY A 164 1.70 -11.59 -14.65
C GLY A 164 0.25 -12.10 -14.56
N ASP A 165 -0.16 -12.85 -15.57
CA ASP A 165 -1.59 -13.14 -15.84
C ASP A 165 -2.12 -14.34 -15.05
N GLY A 166 -1.24 -15.13 -14.41
CA GLY A 166 -1.50 -16.48 -13.92
C GLY A 166 -1.84 -16.64 -12.43
N SER A 167 -2.54 -15.66 -11.82
CA SER A 167 -3.13 -15.68 -10.47
C SER A 167 -2.32 -16.36 -9.35
N VAL A 168 -1.36 -15.61 -8.79
CA VAL A 168 -0.55 -16.02 -7.62
C VAL A 168 -1.22 -15.70 -6.27
N VAL A 169 -2.27 -14.87 -6.27
CA VAL A 169 -2.95 -14.40 -5.05
C VAL A 169 -3.90 -15.46 -4.49
N ARG A 170 -3.76 -15.76 -3.20
CA ARG A 170 -4.61 -16.66 -2.41
C ARG A 170 -5.12 -15.91 -1.18
N LEU A 171 -6.43 -15.71 -1.11
CA LEU A 171 -7.06 -14.96 -0.03
C LEU A 171 -7.20 -15.78 1.25
N ASP A 172 -7.18 -15.09 2.40
CA ASP A 172 -7.83 -15.59 3.60
C ASP A 172 -9.34 -15.39 3.45
N GLU A 173 -10.05 -16.47 3.12
CA GLU A 173 -11.51 -16.43 2.88
C GLU A 173 -12.34 -15.99 4.09
N ARG A 174 -11.74 -15.95 5.29
CA ARG A 174 -12.41 -15.44 6.51
C ARG A 174 -12.49 -13.92 6.51
N GLU A 175 -11.53 -13.25 5.89
CA GLU A 175 -11.37 -11.79 5.92
C GLU A 175 -11.69 -11.17 4.56
N HIS A 176 -11.40 -11.86 3.45
CA HIS A 176 -11.57 -11.33 2.09
C HIS A 176 -12.24 -12.33 1.13
N ASP A 177 -13.11 -11.83 0.25
CA ASP A 177 -13.86 -12.68 -0.70
C ASP A 177 -13.47 -12.47 -2.17
N ARG A 178 -12.77 -11.38 -2.48
CA ARG A 178 -12.37 -11.02 -3.84
C ARG A 178 -11.08 -10.20 -3.84
N TRP A 179 -10.31 -10.29 -4.93
CA TRP A 179 -9.18 -9.40 -5.20
C TRP A 179 -9.21 -8.91 -6.63
N ALA A 180 -8.54 -7.78 -6.88
CA ALA A 180 -8.40 -7.19 -8.20
C ALA A 180 -7.11 -6.37 -8.32
N TRP A 181 -6.61 -6.25 -9.55
CA TRP A 181 -5.57 -5.29 -9.89
C TRP A 181 -6.23 -4.04 -10.44
N ALA A 182 -6.30 -3.00 -9.62
CA ALA A 182 -6.95 -1.73 -9.98
C ALA A 182 -5.96 -0.79 -10.64
N THR A 183 -6.38 -0.08 -11.69
CA THR A 183 -5.65 1.07 -12.24
C THR A 183 -5.95 2.32 -11.43
N ARG A 184 -5.10 3.35 -11.56
CA ARG A 184 -5.34 4.66 -10.96
C ARG A 184 -6.69 5.25 -11.37
N ALA A 185 -7.04 5.14 -12.66
CA ALA A 185 -8.28 5.69 -13.19
C ALA A 185 -9.53 5.02 -12.58
N GLU A 186 -9.50 3.71 -12.37
CA GLU A 186 -10.60 2.99 -11.71
C GLU A 186 -10.72 3.40 -10.23
N VAL A 187 -9.60 3.57 -9.53
CA VAL A 187 -9.58 4.03 -8.12
C VAL A 187 -10.09 5.47 -8.00
N GLU A 188 -9.68 6.37 -8.88
CA GLU A 188 -10.17 7.76 -8.90
C GLU A 188 -11.67 7.83 -9.22
N ALA A 189 -12.15 6.99 -10.16
CA ALA A 189 -13.56 6.94 -10.54
C ALA A 189 -14.45 6.18 -9.53
N GLY A 190 -13.86 5.39 -8.63
CA GLY A 190 -14.59 4.48 -7.74
C GLY A 190 -15.38 3.43 -8.52
N ARG A 191 -14.88 3.00 -9.68
CA ARG A 191 -15.61 2.10 -10.59
C ARG A 191 -14.66 1.29 -11.46
N TRP A 192 -14.94 0.00 -11.58
CA TRP A 192 -14.27 -0.91 -12.50
C TRP A 192 -14.62 -0.61 -13.95
N ALA A 193 -13.81 -1.11 -14.90
CA ALA A 193 -14.08 -0.96 -16.32
C ALA A 193 -15.43 -1.57 -16.78
N ASP A 194 -15.96 -2.56 -16.07
CA ASP A 194 -17.27 -3.18 -16.34
C ASP A 194 -18.46 -2.42 -15.72
N GLY A 195 -18.18 -1.36 -14.94
CA GLY A 195 -19.17 -0.53 -14.30
C GLY A 195 -19.51 -0.90 -12.86
N GLU A 196 -19.00 -2.01 -12.31
CA GLU A 196 -19.16 -2.33 -10.87
C GLU A 196 -18.46 -1.27 -10.01
N GLU A 197 -19.09 -0.87 -8.90
CA GLU A 197 -18.60 0.17 -8.00
C GLU A 197 -17.46 -0.34 -7.10
N ILE A 198 -16.47 0.51 -6.86
CA ILE A 198 -15.36 0.27 -5.93
C ILE A 198 -15.62 1.11 -4.68
N ARG A 199 -16.15 0.48 -3.63
CA ARG A 199 -16.37 1.14 -2.35
C ARG A 199 -15.18 0.92 -1.43
N PHE A 200 -14.51 1.98 -1.00
CA PHE A 200 -13.34 1.90 -0.13
C PHE A 200 -13.71 1.88 1.35
N VAL A 201 -12.82 1.37 2.20
CA VAL A 201 -13.05 1.27 3.66
C VAL A 201 -13.21 2.65 4.31
N THR A 202 -12.31 3.60 3.99
CA THR A 202 -12.33 5.00 4.48
C THR A 202 -11.85 5.96 3.39
N GLU A 203 -12.12 7.25 3.54
CA GLU A 203 -11.48 8.30 2.73
C GLU A 203 -9.96 8.29 2.86
N GLY A 204 -9.45 8.09 4.08
CA GLY A 204 -8.01 7.96 4.32
C GLY A 204 -7.35 6.82 3.54
N SER A 205 -8.00 5.65 3.50
CA SER A 205 -7.52 4.49 2.76
C SER A 205 -7.49 4.75 1.24
N TRP A 206 -8.58 5.30 0.70
CA TRP A 206 -8.68 5.66 -0.72
C TRP A 206 -7.60 6.67 -1.14
N ARG A 207 -7.43 7.75 -0.38
CA ARG A 207 -6.40 8.77 -0.66
C ARG A 207 -4.98 8.22 -0.51
N SER A 208 -4.74 7.25 0.36
CA SER A 208 -3.44 6.56 0.47
C SER A 208 -3.13 5.72 -0.77
N ILE A 209 -4.14 5.08 -1.37
CA ILE A 209 -3.98 4.35 -2.64
C ILE A 209 -3.59 5.31 -3.77
N LEU A 210 -4.26 6.48 -3.86
CA LEU A 210 -3.91 7.51 -4.85
C LEU A 210 -2.49 8.06 -4.66
N GLU A 211 -2.08 8.31 -3.42
CA GLU A 211 -0.71 8.72 -3.12
C GLU A 211 0.32 7.66 -3.51
N GLY A 212 0.00 6.38 -3.30
CA GLY A 212 0.78 5.26 -3.78
C GLY A 212 1.03 5.31 -5.29
N PHE A 213 -0.02 5.53 -6.08
CA PHE A 213 0.11 5.68 -7.54
C PHE A 213 0.98 6.89 -7.92
N ARG A 214 0.80 8.03 -7.24
CA ARG A 214 1.59 9.24 -7.49
C ARG A 214 3.08 8.97 -7.27
N LEU A 215 3.43 8.37 -6.13
CA LEU A 215 4.81 8.04 -5.77
C LEU A 215 5.41 6.97 -6.70
N TYR A 216 4.61 5.98 -7.09
CA TYR A 216 5.04 4.93 -8.02
C TYR A 216 5.39 5.51 -9.39
N ALA A 217 4.54 6.37 -9.94
CA ALA A 217 4.79 7.05 -11.21
C ALA A 217 6.06 7.92 -11.15
N GLU A 218 6.21 8.73 -10.09
CA GLU A 218 7.38 9.60 -9.89
C GLU A 218 8.70 8.80 -9.87
N LYS A 219 8.70 7.60 -9.27
CA LYS A 219 9.88 6.73 -9.20
C LYS A 219 10.16 6.03 -10.52
N ALA A 220 9.12 5.52 -11.20
CA ALA A 220 9.27 4.91 -12.50
C ALA A 220 9.83 5.91 -13.54
N ASP A 221 9.41 7.17 -13.47
CA ASP A 221 9.93 8.22 -14.36
C ASP A 221 11.41 8.55 -14.05
N LYS A 222 11.78 8.67 -12.76
CA LYS A 222 13.19 8.85 -12.35
C LYS A 222 14.08 7.70 -12.81
N GLU A 223 13.62 6.46 -12.70
CA GLU A 223 14.37 5.28 -13.18
C GLU A 223 14.56 5.32 -14.70
N ARG A 224 13.52 5.68 -15.46
CA ARG A 224 13.59 5.84 -16.93
C ARG A 224 14.54 6.96 -17.33
N GLU A 225 14.54 8.09 -16.63
CA GLU A 225 15.47 9.20 -16.85
C GLU A 225 16.92 8.78 -16.57
N MET A 226 17.15 7.99 -15.53
CA MET A 226 18.49 7.48 -15.18
C MET A 226 19.00 6.42 -16.16
N ASP A 227 18.13 5.54 -16.67
CA ASP A 227 18.51 4.48 -17.61
C ASP A 227 18.50 4.90 -19.08
N GLY A 228 17.81 5.99 -19.43
CA GLY A 228 17.79 6.57 -20.78
C GLY A 228 19.19 6.88 -21.36
N PRO A 229 20.09 7.53 -20.62
CA PRO A 229 21.49 7.74 -21.02
C PRO A 229 22.29 6.43 -21.18
N ARG A 230 22.02 5.41 -20.35
CA ARG A 230 22.68 4.10 -20.41
C ARG A 230 22.28 3.30 -21.65
N LEU A 231 21.02 3.42 -22.09
CA LEU A 231 20.55 2.81 -23.33
C LEU A 231 21.12 3.52 -24.56
N MET A 232 21.14 4.85 -24.56
CA MET A 232 21.76 5.66 -25.64
C MET A 232 23.26 5.37 -25.80
N ALA A 233 23.98 5.10 -24.71
CA ALA A 233 25.40 4.72 -24.76
C ALA A 233 25.65 3.31 -25.36
N LYS A 234 24.67 2.39 -25.31
CA LYS A 234 24.77 1.04 -25.92
C LYS A 234 24.38 1.01 -27.40
N PHE A 235 23.61 2.00 -27.88
CA PHE A 235 23.19 2.11 -29.27
C PHE A 235 23.80 3.32 -30.01
N GLY A 236 24.82 3.96 -29.43
CA GLY A 236 25.65 4.96 -30.11
C GLY A 236 26.35 4.35 -31.31
N GLY A 237 25.72 4.43 -32.48
CA GLY A 237 26.24 3.92 -33.74
C GLY A 237 27.61 4.52 -34.04
N LYS A 238 28.63 3.66 -34.18
CA LYS A 238 29.85 4.04 -34.88
C LYS A 238 29.48 4.31 -36.33
N ALA A 239 29.48 5.58 -36.73
CA ALA A 239 29.53 5.93 -38.14
C ALA A 239 30.88 5.45 -38.67
N ASN A 240 30.88 4.34 -39.41
CA ASN A 240 32.01 3.93 -40.22
C ASN A 240 32.05 4.84 -41.45
N LYS A 241 32.91 5.86 -41.43
CA LYS A 241 33.28 6.61 -42.64
C LYS A 241 34.68 6.15 -43.04
N GLY A 242 34.75 5.06 -43.81
CA GLY A 242 35.81 4.91 -44.81
C GLY A 242 35.44 5.77 -46.02
N LEU A 243 36.35 6.35 -46.81
CA LEU A 243 37.80 6.29 -46.90
C LEU A 243 38.43 7.64 -46.50
#